data_AF-A0A482VH28-F1
#
_entry.id   AF-A0A482VH28-F1
#
_cell.length_a   1.000
_cell.length_b   1.000
_cell.length_c   1.000
_cell.angle_alpha   90.00
_cell.angle_beta   90.00
_cell.angle_gamma   90.00
#
_symmetry.space_group_name_H-M   'P 1'
#
loop_
_entity.id
_entity.type
_entity.pdbx_description
1 polymer ?
#
loop_
_entity_poly.entity_id
_entity_poly.type
_entity_poly.pdbx_seq_one_letter_code
_entity_poly.pdbx_strand_id
1 'polypeptide(L)'
;SKDCETCDNFENVLSSLEEEFSKNLNGYTVKVINSQLTRLYSPTKEPVLVFFRHGVPLLYNGLPAEELILHTFLNNKEPIVKELTDQTFEHLTQAASGATTGDWFVML
;
A
#
# COMPACT_ATOMS: atom_id res chain seq x y z
N SER A 1 12.64 -10.59 -18.77
CA SER A 1 12.52 -12.05 -18.87
C SER A 1 11.11 -12.36 -19.37
N LYS A 2 10.93 -13.24 -20.36
CA LYS A 2 9.58 -13.53 -20.93
C LYS A 2 8.85 -14.68 -20.23
N ASP A 3 9.50 -15.38 -19.30
CA ASP A 3 8.88 -16.33 -18.40
C ASP A 3 9.21 -15.90 -16.97
N CYS A 4 8.18 -15.55 -16.23
CA CYS A 4 8.26 -15.20 -14.81
C CYS A 4 7.08 -15.86 -14.12
N GLU A 5 7.26 -17.11 -13.68
CA GLU A 5 6.23 -17.89 -13.00
C GLU A 5 5.65 -17.13 -11.79
N THR A 6 6.51 -16.43 -11.05
CA THR A 6 6.07 -15.60 -9.92
C THR A 6 5.18 -14.44 -10.37
N CYS A 7 5.45 -13.83 -11.53
CA CYS A 7 4.63 -12.76 -12.09
C CYS A 7 3.25 -13.29 -12.47
N ASP A 8 3.20 -14.45 -13.14
CA ASP A 8 1.94 -15.10 -13.52
C ASP A 8 1.11 -15.47 -12.28
N ASN A 9 1.77 -15.96 -11.22
CA ASN A 9 1.11 -16.25 -9.94
C ASN A 9 0.51 -14.99 -9.30
N PHE A 10 1.25 -13.87 -9.26
CA PHE A 10 0.70 -12.60 -8.79
C PHE A 10 -0.47 -12.13 -9.66
N GLU A 11 -0.37 -12.22 -10.98
CA GLU A 11 -1.45 -11.82 -11.89
C GLU A 11 -2.73 -12.63 -11.66
N ASN A 12 -2.60 -13.95 -11.48
CA ASN A 12 -3.73 -14.82 -11.19
C ASN A 12 -4.40 -14.49 -9.86
N VAL A 13 -3.61 -14.30 -8.80
CA VAL A 13 -4.13 -13.97 -7.46
C VAL A 13 -4.75 -12.56 -7.42
N LEU A 14 -4.14 -11.58 -8.08
CA LEU A 14 -4.71 -10.23 -8.13
C LEU A 14 -6.02 -10.22 -8.93
N SER A 15 -6.12 -11.05 -9.98
CA SER A 15 -7.35 -11.20 -10.76
C SER A 15 -8.47 -11.85 -9.93
N SER A 16 -8.17 -12.80 -9.04
CA SER A 16 -9.19 -13.36 -8.13
C SER A 16 -9.67 -12.35 -7.09
N LEU A 17 -8.81 -11.42 -6.67
CA LEU A 17 -9.11 -10.40 -5.65
C LEU A 17 -9.79 -9.12 -6.17
N GLU A 18 -9.95 -8.95 -7.48
CA GLU A 18 -10.52 -7.72 -8.08
C GLU A 18 -11.86 -7.28 -7.46
N GLU A 19 -12.78 -8.23 -7.24
CA GLU A 19 -14.08 -7.92 -6.65
C GLU A 19 -13.95 -7.45 -5.20
N GLU A 20 -13.07 -8.07 -4.42
CA GLU A 20 -12.85 -7.70 -3.01
C GLU A 20 -12.13 -6.36 -2.87
N PHE A 21 -11.15 -6.08 -3.74
CA PHE A 21 -10.47 -4.79 -3.79
C PHE A 21 -11.43 -3.66 -4.15
N SER A 22 -12.29 -3.88 -5.14
CA SER A 22 -13.32 -2.91 -5.53
C SER A 22 -14.29 -2.63 -4.37
N LYS A 23 -14.79 -3.69 -3.70
CA LYS A 23 -15.77 -3.58 -2.61
C LYS A 23 -15.20 -2.95 -1.33
N ASN A 24 -13.99 -3.35 -0.93
CA ASN A 24 -13.46 -2.98 0.39
C ASN A 24 -12.48 -1.81 0.35
N LEU A 25 -11.76 -1.64 -0.75
CA LEU A 25 -10.68 -0.65 -0.91
C LEU A 25 -11.00 0.44 -1.93
N ASN A 26 -12.09 0.30 -2.71
CA ASN A 26 -12.40 1.16 -3.85
C ASN A 26 -11.20 1.24 -4.83
N GLY A 27 -10.45 0.14 -4.94
CA GLY A 27 -9.22 0.05 -5.74
C GLY A 27 -9.38 -0.86 -6.95
N TYR A 28 -8.50 -0.65 -7.94
CA TYR A 28 -8.39 -1.47 -9.14
C TYR A 28 -6.93 -1.87 -9.35
N THR A 29 -6.68 -3.07 -9.90
CA THR A 29 -5.31 -3.50 -10.20
C THR A 29 -4.88 -3.00 -11.57
N VAL A 30 -3.63 -2.52 -11.67
CA VAL A 30 -3.01 -2.14 -12.94
C VAL A 30 -1.64 -2.80 -13.06
N LYS A 31 -1.41 -3.50 -14.18
CA LYS A 31 -0.09 -4.04 -14.53
C LYS A 31 0.72 -2.99 -15.25
N VAL A 32 1.95 -2.75 -14.78
CA VAL A 32 2.89 -1.83 -15.43
C VAL A 32 4.15 -2.59 -15.81
N ILE A 33 4.54 -2.50 -17.09
CA ILE A 33 5.72 -3.18 -17.65
C ILE A 33 6.75 -2.10 -18.02
N ASN A 34 8.04 -2.35 -17.77
CA ASN A 34 9.14 -1.42 -18.06
C ASN A 34 8.98 -0.05 -17.39
N SER A 35 8.46 -0.03 -16.16
CA SER A 35 8.27 1.22 -15.41
C SER A 35 9.56 1.70 -14.76
N GLN A 36 9.80 3.01 -14.79
CA GLN A 36 10.84 3.62 -13.94
C GLN A 36 10.47 3.54 -12.44
N LEU A 37 9.21 3.25 -12.10
CA LEU A 37 8.75 3.09 -10.72
C LEU A 37 9.45 1.93 -10.01
N THR A 38 9.86 0.88 -10.74
CA THR A 38 10.64 -0.21 -10.15
C THR A 38 11.94 0.34 -9.55
N ARG A 39 12.62 1.28 -10.22
CA ARG A 39 13.84 1.91 -9.68
C ARG A 39 13.58 2.78 -8.46
N LEU A 40 12.41 3.40 -8.38
CA LEU A 40 12.03 4.28 -7.28
C LEU A 40 11.66 3.49 -6.02
N TYR A 41 10.90 2.40 -6.17
CA TYR A 41 10.31 1.69 -5.03
C TYR A 41 11.00 0.37 -4.68
N SER A 42 11.60 -0.32 -5.65
CA SER A 42 12.29 -1.61 -5.41
C SER A 42 13.26 -1.95 -6.55
N PRO A 43 14.41 -1.25 -6.65
CA PRO A 43 15.32 -1.35 -7.79
C PRO A 43 15.96 -2.73 -7.99
N THR A 44 15.84 -3.64 -7.01
CA THR A 44 16.51 -4.94 -6.98
C THR A 44 15.54 -6.14 -6.96
N LYS A 45 14.22 -5.91 -7.00
CA LYS A 45 13.21 -6.98 -6.89
C LYS A 45 12.15 -6.82 -7.96
N GLU A 46 11.79 -7.91 -8.62
CA GLU A 46 10.63 -8.02 -9.51
C GLU A 46 10.00 -9.42 -9.35
N PRO A 47 8.67 -9.57 -9.47
CA PRO A 47 7.68 -8.49 -9.60
C PRO A 47 7.52 -7.69 -8.29
N VAL A 48 7.04 -6.45 -8.40
CA VAL A 48 6.75 -5.57 -7.25
C VAL A 48 5.26 -5.27 -7.22
N LEU A 49 4.63 -5.52 -6.07
CA LEU A 49 3.25 -5.15 -5.83
C LEU A 49 3.20 -3.92 -4.92
N VAL A 50 2.53 -2.86 -5.39
CA VAL A 50 2.40 -1.60 -4.67
C VAL A 50 0.92 -1.25 -4.56
N PHE A 51 0.46 -1.02 -3.33
CA PHE A 51 -0.88 -0.49 -3.06
C PHE A 51 -0.80 1.00 -2.76
N PHE A 52 -1.35 1.82 -3.67
CA PHE A 52 -1.44 3.27 -3.48
C PHE A 52 -2.74 3.62 -2.75
N ARG A 53 -2.63 4.30 -1.61
CA ARG A 53 -3.77 4.77 -0.82
C ARG A 53 -3.52 6.21 -0.36
N HIS A 54 -4.42 7.13 -0.71
CA HIS A 54 -4.26 8.57 -0.40
C HIS A 54 -2.89 9.13 -0.82
N GLY A 55 -2.37 8.72 -1.99
CA GLY A 55 -1.05 9.13 -2.48
C GLY A 55 0.15 8.46 -1.78
N VAL A 56 -0.07 7.65 -0.74
CA VAL A 56 0.97 6.96 0.02
C VAL A 56 1.13 5.52 -0.49
N PRO A 57 2.31 5.14 -1.03
CA PRO A 57 2.56 3.78 -1.49
C PRO A 57 2.78 2.82 -0.31
N LEU A 58 2.20 1.62 -0.39
CA LEU A 58 2.55 0.47 0.43
C LEU A 58 3.20 -0.60 -0.46
N LEU A 59 4.44 -0.95 -0.16
CA LEU A 59 5.15 -2.05 -0.80
C LEU A 59 4.75 -3.39 -0.16
N TYR A 60 4.31 -4.34 -0.98
CA TYR A 60 4.07 -5.71 -0.55
C TYR A 60 5.28 -6.60 -0.86
N ASN A 61 5.83 -7.23 0.17
CA ASN A 61 7.01 -8.11 0.08
C ASN A 61 6.70 -9.58 0.37
N GLY A 62 5.43 -9.95 0.48
CA GLY A 62 5.00 -11.32 0.80
C GLY A 62 4.90 -12.22 -0.42
N LEU A 63 4.37 -13.43 -0.21
CA LEU A 63 4.13 -14.43 -1.25
C LEU A 63 2.87 -14.10 -2.06
N PRO A 64 2.76 -14.57 -3.32
CA PRO A 64 1.54 -14.43 -4.11
C PRO A 64 0.44 -15.37 -3.59
N ALA A 65 -0.14 -15.02 -2.44
CA ALA A 65 -1.22 -15.76 -1.79
C ALA A 65 -2.38 -14.82 -1.47
N GLU A 66 -3.58 -15.22 -1.86
CA GLU A 66 -4.80 -14.41 -1.79
C GLU A 66 -5.00 -13.80 -0.39
N GLU A 67 -5.05 -14.67 0.61
CA GLU A 67 -5.25 -14.28 2.01
C GLU A 67 -4.16 -13.32 2.52
N LEU A 68 -2.89 -13.55 2.15
CA LEU A 68 -1.81 -12.70 2.62
C LEU A 68 -1.86 -11.30 2.01
N ILE A 69 -2.17 -11.20 0.72
CA ILE A 69 -2.28 -9.91 0.02
C ILE A 69 -3.47 -9.14 0.57
N LEU A 70 -4.64 -9.78 0.59
CA LEU A 70 -5.88 -9.19 1.06
C LEU A 70 -5.76 -8.68 2.50
N HIS A 71 -5.33 -9.56 3.42
CA HIS A 71 -5.17 -9.20 4.83
C HIS A 71 -4.17 -8.05 5.01
N THR A 72 -3.08 -8.04 4.24
CA THR A 72 -2.11 -6.94 4.30
C THR A 72 -2.74 -5.61 3.88
N PHE A 73 -3.51 -5.60 2.79
CA PHE A 73 -4.11 -4.37 2.26
C PHE A 73 -5.27 -3.87 3.11
N LEU A 74 -6.13 -4.76 3.63
CA LEU A 74 -7.23 -4.38 4.51
C LEU A 74 -6.71 -3.78 5.83
N ASN A 75 -5.71 -4.40 6.46
CA ASN A 75 -5.12 -3.88 7.69
C ASN A 75 -4.33 -2.59 7.49
N ASN A 76 -3.97 -2.28 6.26
CA ASN A 76 -3.28 -1.06 5.90
C ASN A 76 -4.13 -0.20 4.96
N LYS A 77 -5.46 -0.23 5.07
CA LYS A 77 -6.34 0.61 4.23
C LYS A 77 -6.03 2.11 4.39
N GLU A 78 -5.75 2.52 5.62
CA GLU A 78 -5.32 3.88 5.94
C GLU A 78 -3.79 3.96 6.08
N PRO A 79 -3.15 5.04 5.58
CA PRO A 79 -1.74 5.26 5.86
C PRO A 79 -1.56 5.59 7.35
N ILE A 80 -0.50 5.01 7.95
CA ILE A 80 -0.09 5.28 9.34
C ILE A 80 0.44 6.71 9.43
N VAL A 81 1.20 7.15 8.43
CA VAL A 81 1.65 8.54 8.32
C VAL A 81 0.46 9.39 7.89
N LYS A 82 0.16 10.41 8.69
CA LYS A 82 -0.87 11.40 8.39
C LYS A 82 -0.21 12.69 7.93
N GLU A 83 -0.70 13.24 6.83
CA GLU A 83 -0.32 14.58 6.39
C GLU A 83 -0.91 15.60 7.37
N LEU A 84 -0.04 16.44 7.93
CA LEU A 84 -0.43 17.54 8.78
C LEU A 84 -0.42 18.82 7.93
N THR A 85 -1.54 19.53 7.96
CA THR A 85 -1.72 20.84 7.34
C THR A 85 -1.89 21.89 8.43
N ASP A 86 -1.75 23.17 8.10
CA ASP A 86 -2.00 24.26 9.07
C ASP A 86 -3.39 24.17 9.73
N GLN A 87 -4.38 23.57 9.04
CA GLN A 87 -5.73 23.38 9.54
C GLN A 87 -5.88 22.13 10.42
N THR A 88 -5.08 21.08 10.17
CA THR A 88 -5.22 19.78 10.86
C THR A 88 -4.19 19.56 11.95
N PHE A 89 -3.08 20.31 11.94
CA PHE A 89 -1.96 20.14 12.87
C PHE A 89 -2.41 20.23 14.32
N GLU A 90 -3.05 21.33 14.72
CA GLU A 90 -3.47 21.55 16.10
C GLU A 90 -4.49 20.50 16.54
N HIS A 91 -5.51 20.23 15.72
CA HIS A 91 -6.55 19.26 16.07
C HIS A 91 -6.00 17.84 16.22
N LEU A 92 -5.10 17.40 15.34
CA LEU A 92 -4.55 16.04 15.37
C LEU A 92 -3.48 15.86 16.45
N THR A 93 -2.63 16.86 16.67
CA THR A 93 -1.55 16.78 17.67
C THR A 93 -2.06 17.02 19.10
N GLN A 94 -3.02 17.94 19.30
CA GLN A 94 -3.60 18.17 20.63
C GLN A 94 -4.53 17.04 21.08
N ALA A 95 -5.27 16.39 20.16
CA ALA A 95 -6.06 15.20 20.48
C ALA A 95 -5.21 14.07 21.09
N ALA A 96 -3.92 13.98 20.75
CA ALA A 96 -3.01 13.02 21.34
C ALA A 96 -2.54 13.39 22.76
N SER A 97 -2.59 14.68 23.13
CA SER A 97 -2.16 15.16 24.45
C SER A 97 -3.15 14.83 25.59
N GLY A 98 -4.39 14.47 25.26
CA GLY A 98 -5.36 13.82 26.15
C GLY A 98 -5.31 12.30 25.97
N ALA A 99 -4.24 11.67 26.46
CA ALA A 99 -3.73 10.38 25.98
C ALA A 99 -4.74 9.21 25.83
N THR A 100 -4.81 8.67 24.61
CA THR A 100 -4.91 7.23 24.32
C THR A 100 -3.94 6.75 23.23
N THR A 101 -3.12 7.62 22.58
CA THR A 101 -2.31 7.21 21.40
C THR A 101 -0.84 7.72 21.31
N GLY A 102 -0.32 8.50 22.27
CA GLY A 102 1.15 8.71 22.44
C GLY A 102 1.83 9.77 21.56
N ASP A 103 3.18 9.80 21.58
CA ASP A 103 4.04 10.85 21.02
C ASP A 103 4.11 10.86 19.47
N TRP A 104 4.21 12.05 18.86
CA TRP A 104 4.31 12.23 17.40
C TRP A 104 5.76 12.34 16.93
N PHE A 105 6.09 11.64 15.84
CA PHE A 105 7.29 11.90 15.05
C PHE A 105 6.93 12.74 13.82
N VAL A 106 7.38 14.00 13.78
CA VAL A 106 7.12 14.93 12.68
C VAL A 106 8.36 15.05 11.82
N MET A 107 8.20 14.88 10.51
CA MET A 107 9.25 15.08 9.51
C MET A 107 8.90 16.34 8.70
N LEU A 108 9.84 17.29 8.63
CA LEU A 108 9.71 18.55 7.87
C LEU A 108 10.32 18.43 6.47
#